data_AF-A0A938BCY6-F1
#
_entry.id   AF-A0A938BCY6-F1
#
_cell.length_a   1.000
_cell.length_b   1.000
_cell.length_c   1.000
_cell.angle_alpha   90.00
_cell.angle_beta   90.00
_cell.angle_gamma   90.00
#
_symmetry.space_group_name_H-M   'P 1'
#
loop_
_entity.id
_entity.type
_entity.pdbx_description
1 polymer ?
#
loop_
_entity_poly.entity_id
_entity_poly.type
_entity_poly.pdbx_seq_one_letter_code
_entity_poly.pdbx_strand_id
1 'polypeptide(L)' 'MIVANRKPLDEIVEIISTYEKILRVGCGICVEVCHTGGEKEVGILATQLKIKVKKDGIFKEIIEDTGFFRVKCGNENRLK' A
#
# COMPACT_ATOMS: atom_id res chain seq x y z
N MET A 1 19.80 -1.55 11.01
CA MET A 1 19.39 -1.63 9.59
C MET A 1 18.13 -2.48 9.53
N ILE A 2 17.01 -1.93 9.07
CA ILE A 2 15.74 -2.66 8.92
C ILE A 2 15.69 -3.18 7.48
N VAL A 3 15.35 -4.45 7.30
CA VAL A 3 15.16 -5.08 5.99
C VAL A 3 13.74 -5.59 5.92
N ALA A 4 13.00 -5.15 4.90
CA ALA A 4 11.64 -5.62 4.64
C ALA A 4 11.63 -6.44 3.35
N ASN A 5 10.78 -7.47 3.31
CA ASN A 5 10.52 -8.26 2.13
C ASN A 5 9.01 -8.36 1.91
N ARG A 6 8.57 -8.22 0.66
CA ARG A 6 7.16 -8.24 0.31
C ARG A 6 6.63 -9.68 0.31
N LYS A 7 5.52 -9.91 1.02
CA LYS A 7 4.78 -11.18 0.92
C LYS A 7 4.42 -11.50 -0.55
N PRO A 8 4.31 -12.78 -0.92
CA PRO A 8 3.80 -13.19 -2.22
C PRO A 8 2.44 -12.55 -2.50
N LEU A 9 2.20 -12.19 -3.77
CA LEU A 9 0.95 -11.51 -4.16
C LEU A 9 -0.27 -12.39 -3.88
N ASP A 10 -0.17 -13.70 -4.09
CA ASP A 10 -1.28 -14.64 -3.86
C ASP A 10 -1.71 -14.68 -2.39
N GLU A 11 -0.75 -14.66 -1.46
CA GLU A 11 -1.04 -14.63 -0.02
C GLU A 11 -1.74 -13.31 0.36
N ILE A 12 -1.31 -12.18 -0.20
CA ILE A 12 -1.96 -10.89 0.02
C ILE A 12 -3.40 -10.92 -0.52
N VAL A 13 -3.62 -11.52 -1.69
CA VAL A 13 -4.94 -11.65 -2.32
C VAL A 13 -5.87 -12.53 -1.48
N GLU A 14 -5.35 -13.62 -0.92
CA GLU A 14 -6.09 -14.50 -0.02
C GLU A 14 -6.48 -13.78 1.27
N ILE A 15 -5.56 -13.05 1.90
CA ILE A 15 -5.84 -12.25 3.10
C ILE A 15 -6.91 -11.20 2.83
N ILE A 16 -6.81 -10.49 1.70
CA ILE A 16 -7.79 -9.45 1.38
C ILE A 16 -9.08 -10.04 0.81
N SER A 17 -9.11 -11.33 0.43
CA SER A 17 -10.25 -11.99 -0.23
C SER A 17 -11.55 -11.93 0.59
N THR A 18 -11.43 -11.88 1.92
CA THR A 18 -12.56 -11.80 2.86
C THR A 18 -13.14 -10.39 3.02
N TYR A 19 -12.50 -9.35 2.48
CA TYR A 19 -12.91 -7.94 2.64
C TYR A 19 -13.47 -7.35 1.34
N GLU A 20 -14.62 -6.68 1.39
CA GLU A 20 -15.23 -6.06 0.20
C GLU A 20 -14.58 -4.73 -0.19
N LYS A 21 -14.15 -3.95 0.81
CA LYS A 21 -13.50 -2.64 0.65
C LYS A 21 -12.14 -2.65 1.31
N ILE A 22 -11.11 -2.26 0.56
CA ILE A 22 -9.73 -2.24 1.04
C ILE A 22 -9.16 -0.85 0.77
N LEU A 23 -8.72 -0.19 1.83
CA LEU A 23 -7.94 1.03 1.76
C LEU A 23 -6.46 0.69 1.87
N ARG A 24 -5.66 1.25 0.98
CA ARG A 24 -4.23 0.99 0.94
C ARG A 24 -3.45 2.29 1.01
N VAL A 25 -2.58 2.37 2.00
CA VAL A 25 -1.84 3.58 2.38
C VAL A 25 -0.35 3.28 2.39
N GLY A 26 0.45 4.19 1.84
CA GLY A 26 1.92 4.10 1.85
C GLY A 26 2.55 5.22 2.67
N CYS A 27 3.61 4.90 3.42
CA CYS A 27 4.51 5.90 4.01
C CYS A 27 5.88 5.83 3.32
N GLY A 28 6.46 6.99 2.98
CA GLY A 28 7.68 7.07 2.19
C GLY A 28 8.98 7.19 3.01
N ILE A 29 9.12 6.37 4.06
CA ILE A 29 10.20 6.54 5.06
C ILE A 29 10.99 5.24 5.27
N CYS A 30 10.44 4.29 6.03
CA CYS A 30 11.26 3.22 6.62
C CYS A 30 11.58 2.07 5.66
N VAL A 31 10.72 1.81 4.67
CA VAL A 31 10.80 0.61 3.81
C VAL A 31 10.88 0.92 2.31
N GLU A 32 10.93 2.21 1.95
CA GLU A 32 11.12 2.67 0.58
C GLU A 32 12.51 2.34 0.05
N VAL A 33 13.52 2.41 0.92
CA VAL A 33 14.89 1.97 0.61
C VAL A 33 14.99 0.47 0.30
N CYS A 34 14.01 -0.34 0.71
CA CYS A 34 13.94 -1.77 0.44
C CYS A 34 12.98 -2.12 -0.69
N HIS A 35 12.42 -1.13 -1.40
CA HIS A 35 11.43 -1.32 -2.48
C HIS A 35 10.25 -2.23 -2.10
N THR A 36 9.91 -2.25 -0.81
CA THR A 36 8.87 -3.12 -0.24
C THR A 36 7.63 -2.33 0.17
N GLY A 37 7.79 -1.04 0.48
CA GLY A 37 6.71 -0.09 0.68
C GLY A 37 7.19 1.31 0.27
N GLY A 38 6.31 2.29 0.28
CA GLY A 38 6.56 3.59 -0.35
C GLY A 38 5.43 3.94 -1.30
N GLU A 39 5.39 5.19 -1.77
CA GLU A 39 4.29 5.67 -2.62
C GLU A 39 4.23 4.89 -3.94
N LYS A 40 5.39 4.66 -4.56
CA LYS A 40 5.52 3.96 -5.84
C LYS A 40 5.18 2.48 -5.71
N GLU A 41 5.71 1.82 -4.68
CA GLU A 41 5.49 0.40 -4.39
C GLU A 41 4.02 0.14 -4.09
N VAL A 42 3.37 1.06 -3.36
CA VAL A 42 1.92 1.06 -3.22
C VAL A 42 1.31 1.18 -4.62
N GLY A 43 1.52 2.20 -5.42
CA GLY A 43 0.94 2.28 -6.78
C GLY A 43 1.07 0.99 -7.63
N ILE A 44 2.26 0.38 -7.63
CA ILE A 44 2.52 -0.89 -8.35
C ILE A 44 1.65 -2.03 -7.82
N LEU A 45 1.58 -2.21 -6.50
CA LEU A 45 0.77 -3.27 -5.90
C LEU A 45 -0.74 -3.06 -6.17
N ALA A 46 -1.24 -1.83 -6.41
CA ALA A 46 -2.65 -1.60 -6.73
C ALA A 46 -2.96 -2.15 -8.11
N THR A 47 -2.10 -1.82 -9.07
CA THR A 47 -2.25 -2.30 -10.44
C THR A 47 -2.20 -3.83 -10.48
N GLN A 48 -1.27 -4.45 -9.74
CA GLN A 48 -1.18 -5.90 -9.62
C GLN A 48 -2.45 -6.52 -9.02
N LEU A 49 -2.98 -5.95 -7.93
CA LEU A 49 -4.20 -6.41 -7.30
C LEU A 49 -5.42 -6.24 -8.21
N LYS A 50 -5.58 -5.08 -8.87
CA LYS A 50 -6.67 -4.83 -9.82
C LYS A 50 -6.69 -5.86 -10.96
N ILE A 51 -5.52 -6.20 -11.52
CA ILE A 51 -5.40 -7.21 -12.58
C ILE A 51 -5.76 -8.61 -12.06
N LYS A 52 -5.23 -8.99 -10.89
CA LYS A 52 -5.43 -10.31 -10.29
C LYS A 52 -6.89 -10.55 -9.89
N VAL A 53 -7.48 -9.59 -9.19
CA VAL A 53 -8.89 -9.60 -8.77
C VAL A 53 -9.84 -9.70 -9.98
N LYS A 54 -9.55 -8.98 -11.06
CA LYS A 54 -10.29 -9.09 -12.33
C LYS A 54 -10.13 -10.46 -12.99
N LYS A 55 -8.94 -11.04 -12.94
CA LYS A 55 -8.65 -12.38 -13.50
C LYS A 55 -9.36 -13.49 -12.71
N ASP A 56 -9.46 -13.33 -11.39
CA ASP A 56 -10.08 -14.32 -10.49
C ASP A 56 -11.62 -14.13 -10.39
N GLY A 57 -12.19 -13.16 -11.12
CA GLY A 57 -13.64 -12.91 -11.16
C GLY A 57 -14.22 -12.31 -9.87
N ILE A 58 -13.35 -11.79 -9.00
CA ILE A 58 -13.74 -11.26 -7.70
C ILE A 58 -14.03 -9.76 -7.88
N PHE A 59 -15.19 -9.27 -7.47
CA PHE A 59 -15.48 -7.83 -7.46
C PHE A 59 -15.09 -7.24 -6.10
N LYS A 60 -14.05 -6.39 -6.07
CA LYS A 60 -13.62 -5.66 -4.86
C LYS A 60 -13.44 -4.18 -5.16
N GLU A 61 -13.83 -3.35 -4.20
CA GLU A 61 -13.56 -1.92 -4.23
C GLU A 61 -12.18 -1.68 -3.60
N ILE A 62 -11.17 -1.52 -4.46
CA ILE A 62 -9.81 -1.20 -4.03
C ILE A 62 -9.63 0.31 -4.11
N ILE A 63 -9.62 0.94 -2.95
CA ILE A 63 -9.35 2.36 -2.80
C ILE A 63 -7.87 2.52 -2.49
N GLU A 64 -7.19 3.28 -3.34
CA GLU A 64 -5.83 3.72 -3.05
C GLU A 64 -5.88 5.17 -2.57
N ASP A 65 -5.25 5.41 -1.42
CA ASP A 65 -5.00 6.75 -0.94
C ASP A 65 -3.50 6.87 -0.68
N THR A 66 -2.82 7.60 -1.55
CA THR A 66 -1.43 8.03 -1.36
C THR A 66 -1.42 9.27 -0.48
N GLY A 67 -1.97 9.14 0.73
CA GLY A 67 -1.84 10.16 1.76
C GLY A 67 -0.40 10.19 2.25
N PHE A 68 0.35 11.22 1.87
CA PHE A 68 1.70 11.47 2.35
C PHE A 68 1.63 11.67 3.88
N PHE A 69 1.68 10.59 4.67
CA PHE A 69 1.82 10.70 6.12
C PHE A 69 3.27 11.08 6.42
N ARG A 70 3.59 12.34 6.15
CA ARG A 70 4.82 12.97 6.61
C ARG A 70 4.72 12.92 8.12
N VAL A 71 5.38 11.96 8.75
CA VAL A 71 5.73 12.08 10.16
C VAL A 71 6.66 13.29 10.21
N LYS A 72 6.09 14.49 10.38
CA LYS A 72 6.85 15.66 10.80
C LYS A 72 7.28 15.36 12.23
N CYS A 73 8.34 14.58 12.39
CA CYS A 73 9.15 14.66 13.59
C CYS A 73 9.93 15.97 13.48
N GLY A 74 9.27 17.06 13.86
CA GLY A 74 9.73 18.42 13.66
C GLY A 74 8.62 19.38 14.06
N ASN A 75 8.67 19.81 15.30
CA ASN A 75 7.80 20.77 15.94
C ASN A 75 7.89 22.12 15.22
N GLU A 76 7.12 22.33 14.15
CA GLU A 76 7.02 23.61 13.44
C GLU A 76 5.57 23.85 12.99
N ASN A 77 4.82 24.39 13.94
CA ASN A 77 3.79 25.42 13.79
C ASN A 77 2.89 25.41 12.53
N ARG A 78 1.62 25.06 12.76
CA ARG A 78 0.46 25.96 12.62
C ARG A 78 0.25 26.65 11.26
N LEU A 79 -0.82 26.22 10.58
CA LEU A 79 -1.75 27.04 9.76
C LEU A 79 -1.11 28.14 8.90
N LYS A 80 -1.04 27.90 7.59
CA LYS A 80 -1.45 28.84 6.53
C LYS A 80 -1.65 28.07 5.24
#